data_AF-A0A967X813-F1
#
_entry.id   AF-A0A967X813-F1
#
_cell.length_a   1.000
_cell.length_b   1.000
_cell.length_c   1.000
_cell.angle_alpha   90.00
_cell.angle_beta   90.00
_cell.angle_gamma   90.00
#
_symmetry.space_group_name_H-M   'P 1'
#
loop_
_entity.id
_entity.type
_entity.pdbx_description
1 polymer ?
#
loop_
_entity_poly.entity_id
_entity_poly.type
_entity_poly.pdbx_seq_one_letter_code
_entity_poly.pdbx_strand_id
1 'polypeptide(L)'
;MRNQNGISLIELLVVVAVAAVALVTTVAFSMPWMAKETMRSAAHDLQAVMQLTRIEAVSRNHACRFVLNTDLGQMQVWDTRGTGGASDDELLH
;
A
#
# COMPACT_ATOMS: atom_id res chain seq x y z
N MET A 1 -54.43 -15.14 -2.39
CA MET A 1 -54.35 -14.74 -0.96
C MET A 1 -52.89 -14.47 -0.66
N ARG A 2 -52.54 -13.23 -0.31
CA ARG A 2 -51.15 -12.77 -0.18
C ARG A 2 -50.81 -12.83 1.32
N ASN A 3 -50.03 -13.83 1.74
CA ASN A 3 -49.61 -13.97 3.13
C ASN A 3 -48.63 -12.85 3.48
N GLN A 4 -49.16 -11.76 4.04
CA GLN A 4 -48.38 -10.69 4.64
C GLN A 4 -48.08 -11.12 6.08
N ASN A 5 -47.07 -11.97 6.26
CA ASN A 5 -46.60 -12.33 7.59
C ASN A 5 -45.76 -11.16 8.12
N GLY A 6 -46.20 -10.53 9.22
CA GLY A 6 -45.45 -9.47 9.88
C GLY A 6 -44.18 -10.01 10.54
N ILE A 7 -43.13 -9.19 10.60
CA ILE A 7 -41.87 -9.52 11.28
C ILE A 7 -42.11 -9.56 12.79
N SER A 8 -41.65 -10.62 13.45
CA SER A 8 -41.74 -10.73 14.90
C SER A 8 -40.64 -9.88 15.57
N LEU A 9 -40.97 -9.27 16.72
CA LEU A 9 -40.00 -8.48 17.50
C LEU A 9 -38.79 -9.32 17.92
N ILE A 10 -38.99 -10.62 18.20
CA ILE A 10 -37.88 -11.52 18.56
C ILE A 10 -36.98 -11.84 17.36
N GLU A 11 -37.55 -11.95 16.16
CA GLU A 11 -36.80 -12.19 14.93
C GLU A 11 -35.88 -11.00 14.64
N LEU A 12 -36.40 -9.78 14.81
CA LEU A 12 -35.60 -8.55 14.68
C LEU A 12 -34.44 -8.53 15.69
N LEU A 13 -34.71 -8.85 16.96
CA LEU A 13 -33.68 -8.88 17.99
C LEU A 13 -32.59 -9.92 17.70
N VAL A 14 -32.97 -11.10 17.21
CA VAL A 14 -32.01 -12.15 16.84
C VAL A 14 -31.16 -11.71 15.65
N VAL A 15 -31.76 -11.13 14.60
CA VAL A 15 -31.03 -10.65 13.42
C VAL A 15 -30.03 -9.55 13.81
N VAL A 16 -30.44 -8.60 14.65
CA VAL A 16 -29.54 -7.52 15.11
C VAL A 16 -28.41 -8.09 15.98
N ALA A 17 -28.70 -9.06 16.85
CA ALA A 17 -27.67 -9.71 17.65
C ALA A 17 -26.64 -10.45 16.79
N VAL A 18 -27.10 -11.22 15.79
CA VAL A 18 -26.21 -11.93 14.86
C VAL A 18 -25.41 -10.94 14.01
N ALA A 19 -26.04 -9.87 13.52
CA ALA A 19 -25.37 -8.84 12.75
C ALA A 19 -24.27 -8.13 13.57
N ALA A 20 -24.52 -7.84 14.85
CA ALA A 20 -23.54 -7.24 15.74
C ALA A 20 -22.30 -8.14 15.91
N VAL A 21 -22.50 -9.45 16.13
CA VAL A 21 -21.40 -10.41 16.25
C VAL A 21 -20.62 -10.54 14.94
N ALA A 22 -21.32 -10.59 13.80
CA ALA A 22 -20.71 -10.67 12.48
C ALA A 22 -19.86 -9.42 12.15
N LEU A 23 -20.30 -8.23 12.53
CA LEU A 23 -19.54 -6.99 12.32
C LEU A 23 -18.26 -6.96 13.15
N VAL A 24 -18.34 -7.30 14.44
CA VAL A 24 -17.16 -7.31 15.33
C VAL A 24 -16.10 -8.28 14.84
N THR A 25 -16.51 -9.49 14.44
CA THR A 25 -15.58 -10.49 13.90
C THR A 25 -14.96 -10.02 12.60
N THR A 26 -15.74 -9.51 11.66
CA THR A 26 -15.23 -9.02 10.36
C THR A 26 -14.14 -7.95 10.53
N VAL A 27 -14.35 -6.98 11.43
CA VAL A 27 -13.37 -5.90 11.68
C VAL A 27 -12.10 -6.44 12.33
N ALA A 28 -12.23 -7.28 13.36
CA ALA A 28 -11.07 -7.84 14.06
C ALA A 28 -10.21 -8.72 13.14
N PHE A 29 -10.86 -9.48 12.24
CA PHE A 29 -10.15 -10.34 11.30
C PHE A 29 -9.56 -9.58 10.10
N SER A 30 -10.13 -8.47 9.64
CA SER A 30 -9.64 -7.77 8.44
C SER A 30 -8.40 -6.89 8.68
N MET A 31 -8.29 -6.24 9.85
CA MET A 31 -7.17 -5.36 10.20
C MET A 31 -5.77 -5.96 9.96
N PRO A 32 -5.43 -7.18 10.44
CA PRO A 32 -4.10 -7.72 10.25
C PRO A 32 -3.77 -8.07 8.79
N TRP A 33 -4.77 -8.35 7.96
CA TRP A 33 -4.55 -8.61 6.53
C TRP A 33 -4.25 -7.33 5.77
N MET A 34 -4.98 -6.25 6.07
CA MET A 34 -4.73 -4.94 5.47
C MET A 34 -3.31 -4.44 5.76
N ALA A 35 -2.84 -4.56 7.01
CA ALA A 35 -1.50 -4.15 7.38
C ALA A 35 -0.39 -4.97 6.67
N LYS A 36 -0.63 -6.27 6.44
CA LYS A 36 0.31 -7.13 5.71
C LYS A 36 0.36 -6.78 4.23
N GLU A 37 -0.80 -6.47 3.64
CA GLU A 37 -0.89 -6.15 2.21
C GLU A 37 -0.26 -4.79 1.90
N THR A 38 -0.46 -3.78 2.75
CA THR A 38 0.19 -2.48 2.57
C THR A 38 1.71 -2.57 2.63
N MET A 39 2.26 -3.36 3.58
CA MET A 39 3.71 -3.60 3.65
C MET A 39 4.24 -4.33 2.41
N ARG A 40 3.51 -5.33 1.93
CA ARG A 40 3.88 -6.08 0.72
C ARG A 40 3.86 -5.18 -0.51
N SER A 41 2.82 -4.36 -0.67
CA SER A 41 2.72 -3.38 -1.75
C SER A 41 3.91 -2.42 -1.72
N ALA A 42 4.20 -1.83 -0.56
CA ALA A 42 5.34 -0.92 -0.40
C ALA A 42 6.68 -1.59 -0.76
N ALA A 43 6.87 -2.86 -0.38
CA ALA A 43 8.07 -3.60 -0.75
C ALA A 43 8.16 -3.84 -2.27
N HIS A 44 7.04 -4.14 -2.92
CA HIS A 44 6.99 -4.28 -4.38
C HIS A 44 7.29 -2.96 -5.11
N ASP A 45 6.75 -1.85 -4.62
CA ASP A 45 6.99 -0.53 -5.18
C ASP A 45 8.48 -0.15 -5.06
N LEU A 46 9.09 -0.38 -3.90
CA LEU A 46 10.53 -0.18 -3.69
C LEU A 46 11.37 -1.04 -4.64
N GLN A 47 11.03 -2.32 -4.79
CA GLN A 47 11.74 -3.21 -5.69
C GLN A 47 11.63 -2.73 -7.14
N ALA A 48 10.46 -2.29 -7.57
CA ALA A 48 10.23 -1.79 -8.93
C ALA A 48 11.09 -0.55 -9.22
N VAL A 49 11.12 0.42 -8.31
CA VAL A 49 11.94 1.64 -8.49
C VAL A 49 13.43 1.32 -8.43
N MET A 50 13.88 0.43 -7.54
CA MET A 50 15.29 0.02 -7.51
C MET A 50 15.72 -0.72 -8.79
N GLN A 51 14.83 -1.52 -9.38
CA GLN A 51 15.08 -2.16 -10.68
C GLN A 51 15.15 -1.12 -11.81
N LEU A 52 14.28 -0.12 -11.79
CA LEU A 52 14.33 1.02 -12.72
C LEU A 52 15.66 1.77 -12.60
N THR A 53 16.06 2.17 -11.38
CA THR A 53 17.34 2.83 -11.12
C THR A 53 18.53 2.00 -11.61
N ARG A 54 18.47 0.67 -11.47
CA ARG A 54 19.52 -0.22 -12.00
C ARG A 54 19.57 -0.19 -13.52
N ILE A 55 18.42 -0.26 -14.20
CA ILE A 55 18.36 -0.19 -15.67
C ILE A 55 18.90 1.15 -16.15
N GLU A 56 18.52 2.24 -15.50
CA GLU A 56 19.01 3.58 -15.80
C GLU A 56 20.53 3.68 -15.62
N ALA A 57 21.05 3.20 -14.50
CA ALA A 57 22.48 3.19 -14.23
C ALA A 57 23.28 2.41 -15.28
N VAL A 58 22.77 1.24 -15.71
CA VAL A 58 23.41 0.44 -16.76
C VAL A 58 23.31 1.13 -18.13
N SER A 59 22.14 1.69 -18.47
CA SER A 59 21.92 2.35 -19.76
C SER A 59 22.77 3.61 -19.94
N ARG A 60 22.97 4.37 -18.85
CA ARG A 60 23.75 5.60 -18.85
C ARG A 60 25.23 5.36 -18.58
N ASN A 61 25.61 4.15 -18.17
CA ASN A 61 26.96 3.79 -17.75
C ASN A 61 27.49 4.70 -16.61
N HIS A 62 26.60 5.18 -15.75
CA HIS A 62 26.89 6.03 -14.60
C HIS A 62 26.13 5.51 -13.37
N ALA A 63 26.66 5.80 -12.18
CA ALA A 63 25.97 5.44 -10.95
C ALA A 63 24.69 6.30 -10.80
N CYS A 64 23.56 5.66 -10.52
CA CYS A 64 22.32 6.32 -10.14
C CYS A 64 22.01 6.01 -8.67
N ARG A 65 21.49 7.01 -7.95
CA ARG A 65 21.14 6.92 -6.53
C ARG A 65 19.62 6.91 -6.38
N PHE A 66 19.13 5.85 -5.74
CA PHE A 66 17.77 5.79 -5.24
C PHE A 66 17.67 6.50 -3.89
N VAL A 67 16.74 7.44 -3.75
CA VAL A 67 16.50 8.19 -2.52
C VAL A 67 15.03 8.03 -2.11
N LEU A 68 14.81 7.50 -0.92
CA LEU A 68 13.50 7.46 -0.28
C LEU A 68 13.38 8.65 0.68
N ASN A 69 12.58 9.64 0.32
CA ASN A 69 12.24 10.74 1.21
C ASN A 69 11.02 10.34 2.05
N THR A 70 11.25 9.96 3.30
CA THR A 70 10.19 9.55 4.24
C THR A 70 9.31 10.71 4.72
N ASP A 71 9.80 11.94 4.64
CA ASP A 71 9.05 13.14 5.08
C ASP A 71 8.00 13.54 4.05
N LEU A 72 8.34 13.40 2.76
CA LEU A 72 7.45 13.69 1.63
C LEU A 72 6.74 12.44 1.09
N GLY A 73 7.13 11.25 1.54
CA GLY A 73 6.61 9.97 1.02
C GLY A 73 6.95 9.75 -0.46
N GLN A 74 8.05 10.33 -0.93
CA GLN A 74 8.43 10.32 -2.34
C GLN A 74 9.64 9.42 -2.57
N MET A 75 9.56 8.61 -3.63
CA MET A 75 10.66 7.81 -4.15
C MET A 75 11.26 8.57 -5.33
N GLN A 76 12.54 8.89 -5.26
CA GLN A 76 13.23 9.65 -6.28
C GLN A 76 14.46 8.92 -6.79
N VAL A 77 14.73 9.07 -8.08
CA VAL A 77 15.92 8.53 -8.73
C VAL A 77 16.79 9.69 -9.22
N TRP A 78 18.04 9.67 -8.79
CA TRP A 78 19.02 10.71 -9.10
C TRP A 78 20.16 10.12 -9.92
N ASP A 79 20.56 10.80 -10.99
CA ASP A 79 21.78 10.48 -11.73
C ASP A 79 22.96 11.19 -11.06
N THR A 80 23.98 10.44 -10.61
CA THR A 80 25.12 11.05 -9.90
C THR A 80 26.25 11.46 -10.84
N ARG A 81 26.10 11.29 -12.16
CA ARG A 81 27.10 11.63 -13.19
C ARG A 81 28.51 11.07 -12.94
N GLY A 82 28.64 10.07 -12.07
CA GLY A 82 29.93 9.54 -11.61
C GLY A 82 30.73 10.45 -10.65
N THR A 83 30.16 11.54 -10.14
CA THR A 83 30.77 12.37 -9.10
C THR A 83 30.38 11.86 -7.71
N GLY A 84 31.25 12.04 -6.71
CA GLY A 84 31.00 11.60 -5.33
C GLY A 84 30.15 12.56 -4.50
N GLY A 85 29.76 13.70 -5.06
CA GLY A 85 29.05 14.78 -4.37
C GLY A 85 27.64 14.98 -4.91
N ALA A 86 26.67 15.25 -4.03
CA ALA A 86 25.26 15.39 -4.39
C ALA A 86 24.89 16.74 -5.05
N SER A 87 25.86 17.64 -5.24
CA SER A 87 25.61 18.98 -5.79
C SER A 87 25.30 18.97 -7.29
N ASP A 88 25.76 17.95 -8.01
CA ASP A 88 25.70 17.87 -9.47
C ASP A 88 24.69 16.82 -9.96
N ASP A 89 23.93 16.25 -9.02
CA ASP A 89 22.97 15.18 -9.25
C ASP A 89 21.74 15.72 -10.00
N GLU A 90 21.30 15.00 -11.02
CA GLU A 90 20.08 15.32 -11.77
C GLU A 90 18.93 14.41 -11.35
N LEU A 91 17.77 14.99 -11.06
CA LEU A 91 16.54 14.25 -10.80
C LEU A 91 16.02 13.64 -12.10
N LEU A 92 15.87 12.32 -12.13
CA LEU A 92 15.27 11.59 -13.25
C LEU A 92 13.78 11.34 -13.04
N HIS A 93 13.43 10.91 -11.83
CA HIS A 93 12.08 10.54 -11.42
C HIS A 93 11.81 10.91 -9.97
#